data_AF-A0A957GPZ0-F1
#
_entry.id   AF-A0A957GPZ0-F1
#
_cell.length_a   1.000
_cell.length_b   1.000
_cell.length_c   1.000
_cell.angle_alpha   90.00
_cell.angle_beta   90.00
_cell.angle_gamma   90.00
#
_symmetry.space_group_name_H-M   'P 1'
#
loop_
_entity.id
_entity.type
_entity.pdbx_description
1 polymer ?
#
loop_
_entity_poly.entity_id
_entity_poly.type
_entity_poly.pdbx_seq_one_letter_code
_entity_poly.pdbx_strand_id
1 'polypeptide(L)' 'NLDHVAEVVPWFSGTYLLRMADADRSEIPLSRQYSKQLKELIGNF' A
#
# COMPACT_ATOMS: atom_id res chain seq x y z
N ASN A 1 -2.60 0.50 -10.88
CA ASN A 1 -1.46 1.31 -11.33
C ASN A 1 -0.73 1.81 -10.08
N LEU A 2 0.46 1.26 -9.77
CA LEU A 2 1.25 1.67 -8.60
C LEU A 2 2.05 2.95 -8.85
N ASP A 3 2.14 3.40 -10.10
CA ASP A 3 2.94 4.56 -10.50
C ASP A 3 2.43 5.88 -9.91
N HIS A 4 1.20 5.88 -9.38
CA HIS A 4 0.58 7.01 -8.71
C HIS A 4 0.61 6.91 -7.17
N VAL A 5 1.23 5.87 -6.62
CA VAL A 5 1.40 5.70 -5.17
C VAL A 5 2.63 6.47 -4.73
N ALA A 6 2.45 7.40 -3.79
CA ALA A 6 3.54 8.13 -3.16
C ALA A 6 4.22 7.29 -2.07
N GLU A 7 3.44 6.60 -1.25
CA GLU A 7 3.95 5.77 -0.15
C GLU A 7 3.05 4.58 0.17
N VAL A 8 3.67 3.50 0.66
CA VAL A 8 2.98 2.33 1.21
C VAL A 8 3.25 2.31 2.71
N VAL A 9 2.20 2.45 3.50
CA VAL A 9 2.30 2.54 4.97
C VAL A 9 1.73 1.26 5.60
N PRO A 10 2.46 0.57 6.50
CA PRO A 10 1.89 -0.53 7.29
C PRO A 10 0.68 -0.06 8.10
N TRP A 11 -0.39 -0.86 8.10
CA TRP A 11 -1.66 -0.53 8.77
C TRP A 11 -2.14 -1.64 9.70
N PHE A 12 -3.22 -1.38 10.43
CA PHE A 12 -3.78 -2.30 11.43
C PHE A 12 -4.03 -3.71 10.87
N SER A 13 -3.75 -4.73 11.69
CA SER A 13 -3.96 -6.14 11.35
C SER A 13 -3.16 -6.64 10.13
N GLY A 14 -2.00 -6.02 9.85
CA GLY A 14 -1.05 -6.49 8.86
C GLY A 14 -1.45 -6.19 7.41
N THR A 15 -2.39 -5.25 7.21
CA THR A 15 -2.67 -4.65 5.90
C THR A 15 -1.76 -3.46 5.64
N TYR A 16 -1.90 -2.83 4.47
CA TYR A 16 -1.22 -1.59 4.15
C TYR A 16 -2.23 -0.51 3.76
N LEU A 17 -1.79 0.73 3.83
CA LEU A 17 -2.48 1.90 3.31
C LEU A 17 -1.61 2.45 2.17
N LEU A 18 -2.21 2.65 1.01
CA LEU A 18 -1.57 3.37 -0.10
C LEU A 18 -1.90 4.84 0.06
N ARG A 19 -0.88 5.68 0.06
CA ARG A 19 -1.09 7.11 -0.11
C ARG A 19 -0.79 7.50 -1.54
N MET A 20 -1.73 8.16 -2.16
CA MET A 20 -1.63 8.57 -3.54
C MET A 20 -0.80 9.85 -3.67
N ALA A 21 -0.14 10.02 -4.81
CA ALA A 21 0.60 11.23 -5.17
C ALA A 21 -0.30 12.34 -5.76
N ASP A 22 -1.62 12.22 -5.60
CA ASP A 22 -2.59 13.23 -6.01
C ASP A 22 -2.56 14.44 -5.07
N ALA A 23 -3.19 15.55 -5.48
CA ALA A 23 -3.21 16.78 -4.71
C ALA A 23 -3.85 16.60 -3.31
N ASP A 24 -4.83 15.71 -3.23
CA ASP A 24 -5.59 15.42 -2.01
C ASP A 24 -4.90 14.38 -1.10
N ARG A 25 -3.78 13.80 -1.55
CA ARG A 25 -3.03 12.74 -0.85
C ARG A 25 -3.94 11.62 -0.37
N SER A 26 -4.81 11.15 -1.26
CA SER A 26 -5.84 10.17 -0.96
C SER A 26 -5.25 8.94 -0.30
N GLU A 27 -5.95 8.43 0.73
CA GLU A 27 -5.54 7.26 1.49
C GLU A 27 -6.44 6.07 1.14
N ILE A 28 -5.86 5.05 0.51
CA ILE A 28 -6.59 3.88 0.02
C ILE A 28 -6.12 2.64 0.81
N PRO A 29 -6.98 2.06 1.66
CA PRO A 29 -6.63 0.84 2.37
C PRO A 29 -6.50 -0.33 1.41
N LEU A 30 -5.37 -1.02 1.50
CA LEU A 30 -5.08 -2.22 0.74
C LEU A 30 -5.67 -3.43 1.45
N SER A 31 -6.39 -4.28 0.72
CA SER A 31 -6.95 -5.50 1.32
C SER A 31 -5.85 -6.48 1.75
N ARG A 32 -6.20 -7.43 2.64
CA ARG A 32 -5.27 -8.46 3.14
C ARG A 32 -4.65 -9.31 2.02
N GLN A 33 -5.44 -9.66 1.00
CA GLN A 33 -4.98 -10.48 -0.12
C GLN A 33 -3.88 -9.78 -0.92
N TYR A 34 -4.11 -8.51 -1.30
CA TYR A 34 -3.12 -7.71 -2.02
C TYR A 34 -1.92 -7.35 -1.13
N SER A 35 -2.12 -7.22 0.18
CA SER A 35 -1.02 -6.99 1.14
C SER A 35 -0.03 -8.16 1.15
N LYS A 36 -0.51 -9.40 0.98
CA LYS A 36 0.35 -10.57 0.85
C LYS A 36 1.18 -10.52 -0.44
N GLN A 37 0.54 -10.21 -1.57
CA GLN A 37 1.22 -10.07 -2.85
C GLN A 37 2.26 -8.94 -2.83
N LEU A 38 1.94 -7.82 -2.18
CA LEU A 38 2.86 -6.70 -2.04
C LEU A 38 4.10 -7.08 -1.22
N LYS A 39 3.94 -7.82 -0.11
CA LYS A 39 5.05 -8.36 0.68
C LYS A 39 5.96 -9.28 -0.13
N GLU A 40 5.36 -10.15 -0.95
CA GLU A 40 6.12 -11.04 -1.85
C GLU A 40 6.90 -10.24 -2.91
N LEU A 41 6.34 -9.12 -3.41
CA LEU A 41 6.96 -8.29 -4.44
C LEU A 41 8.14 -7.46 -3.91
N ILE A 42 8.03 -6.90 -2.70
CA ILE A 42 9.07 -6.04 -2.10
C ILE A 42 10.20 -6.82 -1.43
N GLY A 43 10.06 -8.14 -1.32
CA GLY A 43 11.01 -9.01 -0.61
C GLY A 43 10.84 -8.90 0.90
N ASN A 44 10.79 -10.04 1.58
CA ASN A 44 10.85 -10.11 3.04
C ASN A 44 12.14 -9.41 3.52
N PHE A 45 12.03 -8.27 4.19
CA PHE A 45 13.08 -7.76 5.07
C PHE A 45 13.05 -8.51 6.40
#